data_AF-A0A7S1Y8U0-F1
#
_entry.id   AF-A0A7S1Y8U0-F1
#
_cell.length_a   1.000
_cell.length_b   1.000
_cell.length_c   1.000
_cell.angle_alpha   90.00
_cell.angle_beta   90.00
_cell.angle_gamma   90.00
#
_symmetry.space_group_name_H-M   'P 1'
#
loop_
_entity.id
_entity.type
_entity.pdbx_description
1 polymer ?
#
loop_
_entity_poly.entity_id
_entity_poly.type
_entity_poly.pdbx_seq_one_letter_code
_entity_poly.pdbx_strand_id
1 'polypeptide(L)'
;CKRATYCSKECQRRDWKEGGHKTRCKMMRTMDIQTKEEGRSKAASKRAGMAEKQLSAAGSEVLLNNTYNIMLQASLRGMNALDSVVFIDFTSLKPKIVIITQEEFLADTAEEGRDHHASIFERNRRSGAISAACCNGTHVLVKTLPAESAPIAFGHLPRERRWRAAQERVDTE
;
A
#
# COMPACT_ATOMS: atom_id res chain seq x y z
N CYS A 1 -10.64 27.36 18.60
CA CYS A 1 -10.16 26.38 17.61
C CYS A 1 -11.26 25.62 16.86
N LYS A 2 -12.57 25.74 17.20
CA LYS A 2 -13.67 24.93 16.63
C LYS A 2 -13.56 23.40 16.85
N ARG A 3 -12.66 22.94 17.73
CA ARG A 3 -12.40 21.51 17.99
C ARG A 3 -12.82 21.02 19.37
N ALA A 4 -13.19 21.93 20.27
CA ALA A 4 -13.77 21.57 21.56
C ALA A 4 -15.17 22.18 21.66
N THR A 5 -16.10 21.36 22.12
CA THR A 5 -17.48 21.73 22.40
C THR A 5 -17.68 21.73 23.91
N TYR A 6 -18.39 22.73 24.41
CA TYR A 6 -18.66 22.89 25.83
C TYR A 6 -20.15 23.10 26.03
N CYS A 7 -20.70 22.54 27.11
CA CYS A 7 -22.09 22.75 27.48
C CYS A 7 -22.37 24.18 27.97
N SER A 8 -21.35 24.89 28.47
CA SER A 8 -21.47 26.28 28.94
C SER A 8 -20.17 27.07 28.83
N LYS A 9 -20.29 28.41 28.92
CA LYS A 9 -19.13 29.33 28.97
C LYS A 9 -18.26 29.11 30.21
N GLU A 10 -18.85 28.64 31.31
CA GLU A 10 -18.11 28.36 32.54
C GLU A 10 -17.21 27.13 32.39
N CYS A 11 -17.73 26.05 31.79
CA CYS A 11 -16.95 24.86 31.46
C CYS A 11 -15.81 25.17 30.51
N GLN A 12 -16.04 26.04 29.52
CA GLN A 12 -14.99 26.52 28.63
C GLN A 12 -13.90 27.30 29.38
N ARG A 13 -14.27 28.21 30.29
CA ARG A 13 -13.29 29.00 31.06
C ARG A 13 -12.47 28.15 32.02
N ARG A 14 -13.10 27.14 32.64
CA ARG A 14 -12.42 26.19 33.53
C ARG A 14 -11.43 25.34 32.74
N ASP A 15 -11.83 24.78 31.60
CA ASP A 15 -10.93 24.04 30.70
C ASP A 15 -9.80 24.92 30.14
N TRP A 16 -10.05 26.22 29.97
CA TRP A 16 -9.02 27.19 29.56
C TRP A 16 -7.95 27.45 30.63
N LYS A 17 -8.34 27.56 31.91
CA LYS A 17 -7.43 27.86 33.02
C LYS A 17 -6.76 26.61 33.59
N GLU A 18 -7.53 25.54 33.77
CA GLU A 18 -7.15 24.36 34.55
C GLU A 18 -7.08 23.10 33.66
N GLY A 19 -8.02 22.94 32.72
CA GLY A 19 -8.09 21.74 31.88
C GLY A 19 -7.11 21.71 30.69
N GLY A 20 -6.19 22.68 30.59
CA GLY A 20 -5.12 22.67 29.60
C GLY A 20 -5.57 22.96 28.16
N HIS A 21 -6.79 23.47 27.92
CA HIS A 21 -7.22 23.85 26.57
C HIS A 21 -6.38 24.99 26.00
N LYS A 22 -5.85 25.89 26.82
CA LYS A 22 -4.98 26.99 26.37
C LYS A 22 -3.75 26.45 25.63
N THR A 23 -3.09 25.45 26.18
CA THR A 23 -1.92 24.80 25.59
C THR A 23 -2.30 23.99 24.34
N ARG A 24 -3.34 23.16 24.45
CA ARG A 24 -3.85 22.34 23.34
C ARG A 24 -4.33 23.20 22.16
N CYS A 25 -5.00 24.32 22.43
CA CYS A 25 -5.45 25.26 21.40
C CYS A 25 -4.28 25.96 20.69
N LYS A 26 -3.18 26.26 21.41
CA LYS A 26 -1.97 26.83 20.80
C LYS A 26 -1.27 25.79 19.92
N MET A 27 -1.08 24.57 20.41
CA MET A 27 -0.52 23.46 19.62
C MET A 27 -1.33 23.18 18.36
N MET A 28 -2.66 23.10 18.47
CA MET A 28 -3.52 22.89 17.29
C MET A 28 -3.43 24.04 16.29
N ARG A 29 -3.28 25.28 16.75
CA ARG A 29 -3.05 26.43 15.87
C ARG A 29 -1.70 26.35 15.18
N THR A 30 -0.65 25.89 15.88
CA THR A 30 0.67 25.66 15.29
C THR A 30 0.64 24.51 14.28
N MET A 31 -0.11 23.42 14.54
CA MET A 31 -0.32 22.35 13.56
C MET A 31 -1.14 22.81 12.35
N ASP A 32 -2.12 23.70 12.53
CA ASP A 32 -2.89 24.31 11.43
C ASP A 32 -2.06 25.32 10.61
N ILE A 33 -0.98 25.84 11.19
CA ILE A 33 0.01 26.70 10.52
C ILE A 33 1.07 25.83 9.83
N GLN A 34 1.58 24.78 10.47
CA GLN A 34 2.51 23.79 9.88
C GLN A 34 1.87 23.04 8.71
N THR A 35 0.59 22.66 8.79
CA THR A 35 -0.15 22.09 7.64
C THR A 35 -0.41 23.10 6.51
N LYS A 36 -0.18 24.40 6.73
CA LYS A 36 -0.23 25.45 5.70
C LYS A 36 1.15 25.90 5.21
N GLU A 37 2.20 25.73 6.03
CA GLU A 37 3.56 26.22 5.76
C GLU A 37 4.54 25.11 5.35
N GLU A 38 4.24 23.83 5.59
CA GLU A 38 4.95 22.70 4.97
C GLU A 38 4.41 22.44 3.54
N GLY A 39 4.76 23.33 2.62
CA GLY A 39 5.42 22.98 1.37
C GLY A 39 4.73 22.07 0.33
N ARG A 40 3.49 21.61 0.48
CA ARG A 40 2.69 21.09 -0.65
C ARG A 40 1.37 21.82 -0.72
N SER A 41 1.21 22.65 -1.75
CA SER A 41 -0.08 23.25 -2.06
C SER A 41 -1.16 22.18 -2.08
N LYS A 42 -2.41 22.50 -1.70
CA LYS A 42 -3.54 21.55 -1.79
C LYS A 42 -3.62 20.90 -3.18
N ALA A 43 -3.22 21.62 -4.22
CA ALA A 43 -3.09 21.11 -5.58
C ALA A 43 -1.95 20.08 -5.75
N ALA A 44 -0.80 20.25 -5.09
CA ALA A 44 0.27 19.26 -5.08
C ALA A 44 -0.12 17.98 -4.34
N SER A 45 -0.78 18.06 -3.17
CA SER A 45 -1.29 16.86 -2.48
C SER A 45 -2.38 16.15 -3.28
N LYS A 46 -3.28 16.90 -3.94
CA LYS A 46 -4.28 16.33 -4.85
C LYS A 46 -3.62 15.62 -6.04
N ARG A 47 -2.56 16.20 -6.62
CA ARG A 47 -1.79 15.59 -7.71
C ARG A 47 -1.06 14.33 -7.27
N ALA A 48 -0.42 14.35 -6.10
CA ALA A 48 0.24 13.17 -5.54
C ALA A 48 -0.75 12.02 -5.32
N GLY A 49 -1.91 12.29 -4.71
CA GLY A 49 -2.94 11.27 -4.52
C GLY A 49 -3.57 10.78 -5.83
N MET A 50 -3.61 11.60 -6.87
CA MET A 50 -4.04 11.17 -8.20
C MET A 50 -2.99 10.27 -8.87
N ALA A 51 -1.71 10.63 -8.77
CA ALA A 51 -0.60 9.84 -9.30
C ALA A 51 -0.52 8.46 -8.62
N GLU A 52 -0.70 8.39 -7.30
CA GLU A 52 -0.74 7.12 -6.56
C GLU A 52 -1.90 6.23 -7.02
N LYS A 53 -3.10 6.80 -7.22
CA LYS A 53 -4.25 6.06 -7.76
C LYS A 53 -4.01 5.54 -9.17
N GLN A 54 -3.41 6.35 -10.04
CA GLN A 54 -3.06 5.95 -11.39
C GLN A 54 -2.03 4.82 -11.39
N LEU A 55 -0.98 4.94 -10.58
CA LEU A 55 0.04 3.90 -10.43
C LEU A 55 -0.56 2.60 -9.88
N SER A 56 -1.44 2.69 -8.88
CA SER A 56 -2.15 1.54 -8.33
C SER A 56 -3.02 0.83 -9.38
N ALA A 57 -3.76 1.60 -10.18
CA ALA A 57 -4.62 1.06 -11.24
C ALA A 57 -3.80 0.39 -12.34
N ALA A 58 -2.77 1.07 -12.86
CA ALA A 58 -1.86 0.52 -13.87
C ALA A 58 -1.16 -0.75 -13.36
N GLY A 59 -0.73 -0.76 -12.09
CA GLY A 59 -0.15 -1.94 -11.45
C GLY A 59 -1.10 -3.12 -11.35
N SER A 60 -2.40 -2.89 -11.06
CA SER A 60 -3.41 -3.96 -11.11
C SER A 60 -3.51 -4.55 -12.51
N GLU A 61 -3.64 -3.70 -13.51
CA GLU A 61 -3.86 -4.12 -14.89
C GLU A 61 -2.67 -4.94 -15.41
N VAL A 62 -1.45 -4.45 -15.20
CA VAL A 62 -0.23 -5.17 -15.61
C VAL A 62 -0.15 -6.52 -14.92
N LEU A 63 -0.40 -6.59 -13.62
CA LEU A 63 -0.31 -7.86 -12.89
C LEU A 63 -1.35 -8.87 -13.38
N LEU A 64 -2.61 -8.47 -13.48
CA LEU A 64 -3.70 -9.36 -13.88
C LEU A 64 -3.49 -9.90 -15.30
N ASN A 65 -3.05 -9.05 -16.23
CA ASN A 65 -2.77 -9.43 -17.62
C ASN A 65 -1.50 -10.30 -17.76
N ASN A 66 -0.64 -10.34 -16.74
CA ASN A 66 0.61 -11.13 -16.76
C ASN A 66 0.61 -12.26 -15.73
N THR A 67 -0.56 -12.62 -15.17
CA THR A 67 -0.69 -13.61 -14.10
C THR A 67 0.07 -14.90 -14.38
N TYR A 68 -0.16 -15.52 -15.55
CA TYR A 68 0.49 -16.79 -15.91
C TYR A 68 2.02 -16.66 -15.94
N ASN A 69 2.53 -15.63 -16.61
CA ASN A 69 3.97 -15.39 -16.72
C ASN A 69 4.61 -15.14 -15.35
N ILE A 70 3.90 -14.47 -14.43
CA ILE A 70 4.35 -14.25 -13.06
C ILE A 70 4.46 -15.60 -12.32
N MET A 71 3.40 -16.42 -12.34
CA MET A 71 3.43 -17.73 -11.68
C MET A 71 4.53 -18.64 -12.25
N LEU A 72 4.72 -18.62 -13.57
CA LEU A 72 5.78 -19.36 -14.26
C LEU A 72 7.18 -18.87 -13.87
N GLN A 73 7.41 -17.56 -13.81
CA GLN A 73 8.68 -17.01 -13.35
C GLN A 73 8.98 -17.38 -11.89
N ALA A 74 7.96 -17.41 -11.02
CA ALA A 74 8.12 -17.85 -9.65
C ALA A 74 8.53 -19.34 -9.60
N SER A 75 7.78 -20.18 -10.32
CA SER A 75 8.00 -21.63 -10.40
C SER A 75 9.41 -21.98 -10.91
N LEU A 76 9.82 -21.37 -12.03
CA LEU A 76 11.14 -21.56 -12.63
C LEU A 76 12.30 -21.13 -11.71
N ARG A 77 12.03 -20.25 -10.74
CA ARG A 77 12.99 -19.80 -9.73
C ARG A 77 12.89 -20.58 -8.41
N GLY A 78 12.01 -21.57 -8.32
CA GLY A 78 11.74 -22.29 -7.07
C GLY A 78 11.11 -21.40 -5.99
N MET A 79 10.42 -20.34 -6.39
CA MET A 79 9.79 -19.36 -5.50
C MET A 79 8.28 -19.59 -5.45
N ASN A 80 7.68 -19.33 -4.29
CA ASN A 80 6.23 -19.25 -4.16
C ASN A 80 5.79 -17.80 -4.38
N ALA A 81 4.95 -17.54 -5.38
CA ALA A 81 4.45 -16.20 -5.67
C ALA A 81 3.67 -15.56 -4.50
N LEU A 82 3.05 -16.36 -3.63
CA LEU A 82 2.33 -15.88 -2.43
C LEU A 82 3.28 -15.44 -1.31
N ASP A 83 4.50 -15.98 -1.27
CA ASP A 83 5.54 -15.63 -0.31
C ASP A 83 6.51 -14.57 -0.87
N SER A 84 6.35 -14.20 -2.13
CA SER A 84 7.22 -13.27 -2.86
C SER A 84 6.55 -11.91 -3.06
N VAL A 85 7.32 -10.96 -3.59
CA VAL A 85 6.82 -9.65 -4.03
C VAL A 85 6.92 -9.57 -5.55
N VAL A 86 5.79 -9.29 -6.21
CA VAL A 86 5.77 -8.94 -7.64
C VAL A 86 6.14 -7.47 -7.78
N PHE A 87 7.36 -7.20 -8.22
CA PHE A 87 7.85 -5.84 -8.43
C PHE A 87 7.61 -5.42 -9.90
N ILE A 88 6.89 -4.30 -10.07
CA ILE A 88 6.52 -3.75 -11.38
C ILE A 88 7.14 -2.36 -11.51
N ASP A 89 8.10 -2.25 -12.42
CA ASP A 89 8.82 -1.01 -12.69
C ASP A 89 8.29 -0.33 -13.96
N PHE A 90 7.72 0.87 -13.78
CA PHE A 90 7.18 1.75 -14.81
C PHE A 90 8.17 2.84 -15.27
N THR A 91 9.45 2.76 -14.92
CA THR A 91 10.46 3.73 -15.37
C THR A 91 10.74 3.65 -16.88
N SER A 92 10.40 2.53 -17.53
CA SER A 92 10.52 2.33 -18.98
C SER A 92 9.17 2.26 -19.69
N LEU A 93 9.18 2.50 -21.01
CA LEU A 93 7.99 2.44 -21.88
C LEU A 93 7.21 1.12 -21.75
N LYS A 94 7.92 0.00 -21.60
CA LYS A 94 7.35 -1.29 -21.25
C LYS A 94 7.59 -1.55 -19.77
N PRO A 95 6.54 -1.84 -18.97
CA PRO A 95 6.73 -2.19 -17.57
C PRO A 95 7.61 -3.44 -17.44
N LYS A 96 8.60 -3.39 -16.56
CA LYS A 96 9.40 -4.56 -16.20
C LYS A 96 8.76 -5.24 -15.00
N ILE A 97 8.53 -6.55 -15.10
CA ILE A 97 7.94 -7.35 -14.04
C ILE A 97 9.02 -8.31 -13.57
N VAL A 98 9.31 -8.29 -12.28
CA VAL A 98 10.23 -9.22 -11.64
C VAL A 98 9.63 -9.72 -10.34
N ILE A 99 10.03 -10.93 -9.95
CA ILE A 99 9.61 -11.54 -8.68
C ILE A 99 10.82 -11.53 -7.78
N ILE A 100 10.69 -11.01 -6.58
CA ILE A 100 11.79 -10.90 -5.62
C ILE A 100 11.31 -11.40 -4.27
N THR A 101 12.23 -11.79 -3.41
CA THR A 101 11.87 -12.17 -2.04
C THR A 101 11.42 -10.94 -1.26
N GLN A 102 10.73 -11.16 -0.14
CA GLN A 102 10.37 -10.06 0.76
C GLN A 102 11.62 -9.44 1.36
N GLU A 103 12.62 -10.26 1.68
CA GLU A 103 13.90 -9.84 2.21
C GLU A 103 14.65 -8.93 1.23
N GLU A 104 14.72 -9.33 -0.05
CA GLU A 104 15.32 -8.52 -1.13
C GLU A 104 14.63 -7.16 -1.25
N PHE A 105 13.29 -7.13 -1.28
CA PHE A 105 12.54 -5.88 -1.37
C PHE A 105 12.74 -4.97 -0.15
N LEU A 106 12.74 -5.55 1.06
CA LEU A 106 12.87 -4.79 2.31
C LEU A 106 14.28 -4.28 2.56
N ALA A 107 15.31 -4.93 1.99
CA ALA A 107 16.70 -4.48 2.03
C ALA A 107 16.87 -3.13 1.32
N ASP A 108 16.20 -2.94 0.19
CA ASP A 108 16.22 -1.70 -0.60
C ASP A 108 15.18 -0.67 -0.14
N THR A 109 14.34 -1.02 0.84
CA THR A 109 13.33 -0.11 1.41
C THR A 109 13.92 0.71 2.56
N ALA A 110 13.65 2.03 2.55
CA ALA A 110 13.99 2.94 3.63
C ALA A 110 13.40 2.48 4.99
N GLU A 111 14.14 2.69 6.08
CA GLU A 111 13.77 2.17 7.40
C GLU A 111 12.37 2.60 7.86
N GLU A 112 12.01 3.86 7.62
CA GLU A 112 10.71 4.43 8.01
C GLU A 112 9.50 3.73 7.37
N GLY A 113 9.68 3.04 6.24
CA GLY A 113 8.62 2.29 5.53
C GLY A 113 8.72 0.78 5.67
N ARG A 114 9.82 0.25 6.21
CA ARG A 114 10.13 -1.18 6.20
C ARG A 114 9.13 -1.99 7.03
N ASP A 115 8.86 -1.56 8.27
CA ASP A 115 7.91 -2.25 9.16
C ASP A 115 6.49 -2.25 8.60
N HIS A 116 6.10 -1.14 7.97
CA HIS A 116 4.79 -1.02 7.33
C HIS A 116 4.66 -2.03 6.17
N HIS A 117 5.64 -2.08 5.27
CA HIS A 117 5.63 -3.02 4.16
C HIS A 117 5.68 -4.49 4.63
N ALA A 118 6.52 -4.79 5.61
CA ALA A 118 6.59 -6.13 6.22
C ALA A 118 5.23 -6.57 6.78
N SER A 119 4.52 -5.67 7.48
CA SER A 119 3.18 -5.96 8.01
C SER A 119 2.15 -6.27 6.91
N ILE A 120 2.26 -5.60 5.75
CA ILE A 120 1.39 -5.87 4.59
C ILE A 120 1.69 -7.24 4.00
N PHE A 121 2.96 -7.59 3.83
CA PHE A 121 3.35 -8.87 3.24
C PHE A 121 2.93 -10.05 4.12
N GLU A 122 3.12 -9.94 5.43
CA GLU A 122 2.69 -10.98 6.37
C GLU A 122 1.16 -11.15 6.37
N ARG A 123 0.42 -10.04 6.32
CA ARG A 123 -1.05 -10.10 6.18
C ARG A 123 -1.47 -10.81 4.89
N ASN A 124 -0.80 -10.51 3.78
CA ASN A 124 -1.14 -11.05 2.47
C ASN A 124 -0.82 -12.54 2.37
N ARG A 125 0.34 -12.96 2.89
CA ARG A 125 0.72 -14.37 3.04
C ARG A 125 -0.37 -15.16 3.75
N ARG A 126 -0.86 -14.67 4.89
CA ARG A 126 -1.92 -15.32 5.68
C ARG A 126 -3.27 -15.41 4.96
N SER A 127 -3.60 -14.42 4.12
CA SER A 127 -4.88 -14.36 3.41
C SER A 127 -4.85 -15.00 2.02
N GLY A 128 -3.70 -15.50 1.58
CA GLY A 128 -3.52 -16.02 0.22
C GLY A 128 -3.58 -14.93 -0.85
N ALA A 129 -3.28 -13.68 -0.49
CA ALA A 129 -3.23 -12.54 -1.38
C ALA A 129 -1.82 -12.38 -1.99
N ILE A 130 -1.75 -11.85 -3.21
CA ILE A 130 -0.48 -11.49 -3.85
C ILE A 130 -0.02 -10.12 -3.35
N SER A 131 1.27 -10.04 -3.02
CA SER A 131 1.95 -8.79 -2.70
C SER A 131 2.59 -8.23 -3.97
N ALA A 132 2.26 -6.99 -4.32
CA ALA A 132 2.87 -6.30 -5.45
C ALA A 132 3.40 -4.94 -5.05
N ALA A 133 4.54 -4.56 -5.62
CA ALA A 133 5.15 -3.25 -5.44
C ALA A 133 5.28 -2.58 -6.82
N CYS A 134 4.69 -1.41 -6.98
CA CYS A 134 4.71 -0.67 -8.24
C CYS A 134 5.62 0.55 -8.09
N CYS A 135 6.60 0.71 -8.97
CA CYS A 135 7.56 1.81 -8.95
C CYS A 135 7.44 2.65 -10.22
N ASN A 136 7.52 3.98 -10.11
CA ASN A 136 7.64 4.89 -11.26
C ASN A 136 8.90 5.78 -11.18
N GLY A 137 9.95 5.26 -10.55
CA GLY A 137 11.23 5.94 -10.31
C GLY A 137 11.36 6.40 -8.87
N THR A 138 10.69 7.50 -8.50
CA THR A 138 10.82 8.09 -7.16
C THR A 138 9.76 7.65 -6.17
N HIS A 139 8.72 6.96 -6.64
CA HIS A 139 7.61 6.52 -5.81
C HIS A 139 7.42 5.02 -5.95
N VAL A 140 7.40 4.34 -4.80
CA VAL A 140 7.07 2.93 -4.67
C VAL A 140 5.76 2.80 -3.92
N LEU A 141 4.81 2.08 -4.50
CA LEU A 141 3.52 1.79 -3.90
C LEU A 141 3.39 0.28 -3.70
N VAL A 142 3.31 -0.15 -2.44
CA VAL A 142 2.99 -1.53 -2.09
C VAL A 142 1.48 -1.71 -2.05
N LYS A 143 0.99 -2.77 -2.67
CA LYS A 143 -0.44 -3.09 -2.76
C LYS A 143 -0.71 -4.57 -2.54
N THR A 144 -1.95 -4.82 -2.13
CA THR A 144 -2.50 -6.16 -1.92
C THR A 144 -3.42 -6.49 -3.09
N LEU A 145 -3.18 -7.62 -3.74
CA LEU A 145 -4.15 -8.20 -4.67
C LEU A 145 -4.86 -9.33 -3.95
N PRO A 146 -6.12 -9.11 -3.55
CA PRO A 146 -6.83 -10.07 -2.73
C PRO A 146 -7.15 -11.31 -3.57
N ALA A 147 -7.44 -12.42 -2.91
CA ALA A 147 -7.57 -13.71 -3.57
C ALA A 147 -8.74 -13.76 -4.58
N GLU A 148 -9.73 -12.88 -4.43
CA GLU A 148 -10.84 -12.70 -5.38
C GLU A 148 -10.41 -12.12 -6.72
N SER A 149 -9.28 -11.42 -6.78
CA SER A 149 -8.74 -10.84 -8.01
C SER A 149 -8.01 -11.87 -8.89
N ALA A 150 -7.82 -13.10 -8.42
CA ALA A 150 -7.28 -14.18 -9.23
C ALA A 150 -8.13 -14.40 -10.50
N PRO A 151 -7.53 -14.81 -11.63
CA PRO A 151 -8.24 -14.98 -12.89
C PRO A 151 -9.53 -15.82 -12.78
N ILE A 152 -10.52 -15.50 -13.61
CA ILE A 152 -11.86 -16.11 -13.61
C ILE A 152 -11.82 -17.64 -13.72
N ALA A 153 -10.79 -18.21 -14.35
CA ALA A 153 -10.57 -19.65 -14.42
C ALA A 153 -10.61 -20.35 -13.04
N PHE A 154 -10.34 -19.63 -11.95
CA PHE A 154 -10.36 -20.11 -10.58
C PHE A 154 -11.64 -19.73 -9.81
N GLY A 155 -12.65 -19.17 -10.48
CA GLY A 155 -13.86 -18.62 -9.85
C GLY A 155 -14.69 -19.63 -9.05
N HIS A 156 -14.57 -20.92 -9.36
CA HIS A 156 -15.25 -22.03 -8.67
C HIS A 156 -14.57 -22.43 -7.36
N LEU A 157 -13.33 -22.01 -7.12
CA LEU A 157 -12.60 -22.32 -5.89
C LEU A 157 -12.93 -21.32 -4.78
N PRO A 158 -12.83 -21.75 -3.50
CA PRO A 158 -12.84 -20.84 -2.36
C PRO A 158 -11.85 -19.70 -2.57
N ARG A 159 -12.24 -18.50 -2.16
CA ARG A 159 -11.53 -17.25 -2.50
C ARG A 159 -10.05 -17.35 -2.13
N GLU A 160 -9.77 -17.78 -0.91
CA GLU A 160 -8.45 -17.97 -0.31
C GLU A 160 -7.54 -18.98 -1.01
N ARG A 161 -8.09 -19.82 -1.91
CA ARG A 161 -7.33 -20.84 -2.64
C ARG A 161 -6.99 -20.46 -4.08
N ARG A 162 -7.60 -19.40 -4.63
CA ARG A 162 -7.54 -19.15 -6.08
C ARG A 162 -6.12 -18.86 -6.58
N TRP A 163 -5.36 -18.01 -5.89
CA TRP A 163 -3.96 -17.75 -6.25
C TRP A 163 -3.06 -18.96 -6.03
N ARG A 164 -3.31 -19.75 -4.98
CA ARG A 164 -2.57 -20.98 -4.72
C ARG A 164 -2.77 -22.00 -5.84
N ALA A 165 -4.02 -22.21 -6.25
CA ALA A 165 -4.35 -23.08 -7.37
C ALA A 165 -3.75 -22.59 -8.70
N ALA A 166 -3.59 -21.27 -8.87
CA ALA A 166 -2.90 -20.72 -10.02
C ALA A 166 -1.40 -21.08 -10.05
N GLN A 167 -0.73 -21.04 -8.89
CA GLN A 167 0.67 -21.47 -8.76
C GLN A 167 0.79 -22.99 -8.96
N GLU A 168 -0.02 -23.78 -8.25
CA GLU A 168 0.01 -25.26 -8.34
C GLU A 168 -0.17 -25.76 -9.78
N ARG A 169 -1.05 -25.12 -10.55
CA ARG A 169 -1.27 -25.48 -11.95
C ARG A 169 -0.01 -25.32 -12.79
N VAL A 170 0.74 -24.24 -12.58
CA VAL A 170 1.97 -23.98 -13.32
C VAL A 170 3.08 -24.91 -12.87
N ASP A 171 3.14 -25.28 -11.59
CA ASP A 171 4.13 -26.22 -11.07
C ASP A 171 3.92 -27.66 -11.60
N THR A 172 2.72 -27.99 -12.10
CA THR A 172 2.38 -29.31 -12.66
C THR A 172 2.46 -29.40 -14.19
N GLU A 173 2.63 -28.28 -14.89
CA GLU A 173 2.78 -28.19 -16.36
C GLU A 173 4.25 -28.26 -16.79
#